data_AF-A0A0H4BAN2-F1
#
_entry.id   AF-A0A0H4BAN2-F1
#
_cell.length_a   1.000
_cell.length_b   1.000
_cell.length_c   1.000
_cell.angle_alpha   90.00
_cell.angle_beta   90.00
_cell.angle_gamma   90.00
#
_symmetry.space_group_name_H-M   'P 1'
#
loop_
_entity.id
_entity.type
_entity.pdbx_description
1 polymer ?
#
loop_
_entity_poly.entity_id
_entity_poly.type
_entity_poly.pdbx_seq_one_letter_code
_entity_poly.pdbx_strand_id
1 'polypeptide(L)'
;MIYYLIFSSLLIPVNLWAATTPHIHSDLSMQILHATSTLILLPLLASLWIQRKHLDQCTCFILSIFLWVMVVINTWIAFMGMGVRNGWIDHIFLALAAASVEVYFLFRPASEPETA
;
A
#
# COMPACT_ATOMS: atom_id res chain seq x y z
N MET A 1 -9.71 0.51 12.73
CA MET A 1 -8.53 1.34 12.38
C MET A 1 -7.23 0.83 12.98
N ILE A 2 -7.13 0.60 14.30
CA ILE A 2 -5.87 0.16 14.94
C ILE A 2 -5.31 -1.14 14.32
N TYR A 3 -6.12 -2.19 14.20
CA TYR A 3 -5.67 -3.45 13.58
C TYR A 3 -5.16 -3.26 12.15
N TYR A 4 -5.86 -2.46 11.36
CA TYR A 4 -5.47 -2.14 9.99
C TYR A 4 -4.11 -1.42 9.91
N LEU A 5 -3.84 -0.48 10.83
CA LEU A 5 -2.54 0.19 10.91
C LEU A 5 -1.44 -0.75 11.38
N ILE A 6 -1.71 -1.63 12.35
CA ILE A 6 -0.75 -2.66 12.76
C ILE A 6 -0.39 -3.57 11.58
N PHE A 7 -1.38 -4.04 10.82
CA PHE A 7 -1.13 -4.85 9.63
C PHE A 7 -0.36 -4.08 8.56
N SER A 8 -0.70 -2.81 8.30
CA SER A 8 0.06 -1.94 7.39
C SER A 8 1.51 -1.79 7.86
N SER A 9 1.72 -1.63 9.16
CA SER A 9 3.04 -1.49 9.77
C SER A 9 3.90 -2.72 9.58
N LEU A 10 3.30 -3.91 9.70
CA LEU A 10 4.00 -5.18 9.48
C LEU A 10 4.37 -5.39 8.01
N LEU A 11 3.60 -4.85 7.07
CA LEU A 11 3.93 -4.94 5.64
C LEU A 11 5.13 -4.10 5.23
N ILE A 12 5.46 -3.02 5.96
CA ILE A 12 6.63 -2.18 5.68
C ILE A 12 7.93 -2.99 5.80
N PRO A 13 8.29 -3.58 6.97
CA PRO A 13 9.51 -4.35 7.13
C PRO A 13 9.48 -5.64 6.31
N VAL A 14 8.32 -6.26 6.10
CA VAL A 14 8.22 -7.49 5.29
C VAL A 14 8.53 -7.19 3.82
N ASN A 15 8.00 -6.10 3.26
CA ASN A 15 8.34 -5.70 1.88
C ASN A 15 9.81 -5.25 1.78
N LEU A 16 10.34 -4.48 2.75
CA LEU A 16 11.76 -4.13 2.76
C LEU A 16 12.67 -5.37 2.86
N TRP A 17 12.28 -6.36 3.67
CA TRP A 17 12.98 -7.64 3.76
C TRP A 17 12.96 -8.37 2.41
N ALA A 18 11.80 -8.47 1.77
CA ALA A 18 11.66 -9.07 0.44
C ALA A 18 12.51 -8.35 -0.63
N ALA A 19 12.66 -7.03 -0.54
CA ALA A 19 13.53 -6.25 -1.43
C ALA A 19 15.02 -6.60 -1.26
N THR A 20 15.48 -6.83 -0.01
CA THR A 20 16.89 -7.10 0.30
C THR A 20 17.30 -8.56 0.11
N THR A 21 16.36 -9.51 0.19
CA THR A 21 16.65 -10.96 0.16
C THR A 21 15.89 -11.69 -0.97
N PRO A 22 16.09 -11.33 -2.25
CA PRO A 22 15.27 -11.83 -3.36
C PRO A 22 15.39 -13.34 -3.64
N HIS A 23 16.34 -14.05 -3.04
CA HIS A 23 16.66 -15.45 -3.36
C HIS A 23 16.12 -16.49 -2.37
N ILE A 24 15.36 -16.07 -1.34
CA ILE A 24 14.94 -16.95 -0.24
C ILE A 24 13.41 -17.18 -0.24
N HIS A 25 12.66 -16.48 -1.10
CA HIS A 25 11.19 -16.51 -1.07
C HIS A 25 10.61 -17.49 -2.09
N SER A 26 9.53 -18.17 -1.71
CA SER A 26 8.75 -19.02 -2.63
C SER A 26 7.79 -18.19 -3.47
N ASP A 27 7.47 -18.63 -4.69
CA ASP A 27 6.51 -17.95 -5.56
C ASP A 27 5.15 -17.72 -4.87
N LEU A 28 4.68 -18.70 -4.10
CA LEU A 28 3.44 -18.62 -3.34
C LEU A 28 3.50 -17.52 -2.25
N SER A 29 4.58 -17.46 -1.47
CA SER A 29 4.75 -16.42 -0.45
C SER A 29 4.79 -15.02 -1.05
N MET A 30 5.37 -14.88 -2.25
CA MET A 30 5.42 -13.60 -2.96
C MET A 30 4.02 -13.20 -3.43
N GLN A 31 3.29 -14.10 -4.08
CA GLN A 31 1.91 -13.84 -4.49
C GLN A 31 1.03 -13.42 -3.31
N ILE A 32 1.12 -14.10 -2.18
CA ILE A 32 0.38 -13.76 -0.95
C ILE A 32 0.79 -12.38 -0.43
N LEU A 33 2.08 -12.06 -0.42
CA LEU A 33 2.58 -10.75 0.02
C LEU A 33 2.02 -9.61 -0.85
N HIS A 34 2.06 -9.75 -2.17
CA HIS A 34 1.50 -8.75 -3.10
C HIS A 34 -0.03 -8.66 -3.00
N ALA A 35 -0.73 -9.80 -2.84
CA ALA A 35 -2.18 -9.82 -2.64
C ALA A 35 -2.58 -9.09 -1.35
N THR A 36 -1.91 -9.41 -0.24
CA THR A 36 -2.17 -8.81 1.08
C THR A 36 -1.87 -7.32 1.05
N SER A 37 -0.77 -6.93 0.42
CA SER A 37 -0.42 -5.52 0.30
C SER A 37 -1.42 -4.77 -0.57
N THR A 38 -1.88 -5.34 -1.68
CA THR A 38 -2.95 -4.74 -2.51
C THR A 38 -4.21 -4.49 -1.70
N LEU A 39 -4.64 -5.46 -0.89
CA LEU A 39 -5.83 -5.32 -0.05
C LEU A 39 -5.71 -4.16 0.95
N ILE A 40 -4.51 -3.91 1.48
CA ILE A 40 -4.26 -2.78 2.39
C ILE A 40 -4.22 -1.44 1.63
N LEU A 41 -3.89 -1.41 0.33
CA LEU A 41 -3.88 -0.15 -0.43
C LEU A 41 -5.28 0.31 -0.86
N LEU A 42 -6.23 -0.61 -1.05
CA LEU A 42 -7.58 -0.28 -1.52
C LEU A 42 -8.34 0.73 -0.64
N PRO A 43 -8.36 0.61 0.70
CA PRO A 43 -9.07 1.57 1.55
C PRO A 43 -8.47 2.97 1.50
N LEU A 44 -7.13 3.09 1.36
CA LEU A 44 -6.47 4.38 1.19
C LEU A 44 -6.86 5.02 -0.15
N LEU A 45 -6.80 4.25 -1.25
CA LEU A 45 -7.20 4.73 -2.58
C LEU A 45 -8.66 5.19 -2.60
N ALA A 46 -9.56 4.43 -1.96
CA ALA A 46 -10.96 4.81 -1.80
C ALA A 46 -11.12 6.09 -0.97
N SER A 47 -10.38 6.22 0.14
CA SER A 47 -10.44 7.40 1.00
C SER A 47 -9.96 8.67 0.28
N LEU A 48 -8.90 8.58 -0.52
CA LEU A 48 -8.42 9.70 -1.35
C LEU A 48 -9.45 10.12 -2.40
N TRP A 49 -10.14 9.15 -3.01
CA TRP A 49 -11.17 9.44 -4.00
C TRP A 49 -12.38 10.16 -3.40
N ILE A 50 -12.83 9.72 -2.22
CA ILE A 50 -14.00 10.28 -1.53
C ILE A 50 -13.67 11.63 -0.87
N GLN A 51 -12.49 11.76 -0.25
CA GLN A 51 -12.10 12.93 0.55
C GLN A 51 -11.07 13.83 -0.14
N ARG A 52 -11.06 13.84 -1.47
CA ARG A 52 -10.18 14.67 -2.31
C ARG A 52 -10.12 16.16 -1.95
N LYS A 53 -11.11 16.67 -1.20
CA LYS A 53 -11.19 18.07 -0.77
C LYS A 53 -10.37 18.40 0.49
N HIS A 54 -9.95 17.39 1.27
CA HIS A 54 -9.23 17.60 2.54
C HIS A 54 -7.70 17.60 2.40
N LEU A 55 -7.16 17.04 1.31
CA LEU A 55 -5.74 17.13 1.00
C LEU A 55 -5.49 18.19 -0.07
N ASP A 56 -4.27 18.71 -0.06
CA ASP A 56 -3.74 19.47 -1.18
C ASP A 56 -3.94 18.71 -2.49
N GLN A 57 -4.49 19.41 -3.48
CA GLN A 57 -4.97 18.81 -4.73
C GLN A 57 -3.84 18.16 -5.53
N CYS A 58 -2.61 18.70 -5.44
CA CYS A 58 -1.43 18.13 -6.08
C CYS A 58 -1.00 16.84 -5.37
N THR A 59 -0.92 16.86 -4.04
CA THR A 59 -0.56 15.69 -3.23
C THR A 59 -1.56 14.54 -3.42
N CYS A 60 -2.87 14.85 -3.40
CA CYS A 60 -3.92 13.87 -3.62
C CYS A 60 -3.82 13.25 -5.03
N PHE A 61 -3.51 14.04 -6.05
CA PHE A 61 -3.37 13.58 -7.43
C PHE A 61 -2.17 12.63 -7.60
N ILE A 62 -0.98 13.03 -7.11
CA ILE A 62 0.24 12.21 -7.17
C ILE A 62 0.03 10.89 -6.43
N LEU A 63 -0.49 10.96 -5.19
CA LEU A 63 -0.70 9.79 -4.36
C LEU A 63 -1.75 8.83 -4.95
N SER A 64 -2.80 9.36 -5.58
CA SER A 64 -3.82 8.55 -6.23
C SER A 64 -3.26 7.80 -7.44
N ILE A 65 -2.47 8.47 -8.29
CA ILE A 65 -1.82 7.81 -9.43
C ILE A 65 -0.86 6.74 -8.95
N PHE A 66 -0.01 7.07 -7.96
CA PHE A 66 0.93 6.12 -7.38
C PHE A 66 0.22 4.88 -6.86
N LEU A 67 -0.79 5.04 -6.01
CA LEU A 67 -1.55 3.92 -5.44
C LEU A 67 -2.29 3.10 -6.51
N TRP A 68 -2.85 3.76 -7.53
CA TRP A 68 -3.52 3.07 -8.62
C TRP A 68 -2.55 2.18 -9.39
N VAL A 69 -1.37 2.71 -9.75
CA VAL A 69 -0.31 1.93 -10.39
C VAL A 69 0.11 0.75 -9.51
N MET A 70 0.32 0.99 -8.21
CA MET A 70 0.69 -0.08 -7.27
C MET A 70 -0.40 -1.15 -7.17
N VAL A 71 -1.68 -0.79 -7.11
CA VAL A 71 -2.79 -1.76 -7.05
C VAL A 71 -2.83 -2.61 -8.33
N VAL A 72 -2.73 -2.00 -9.51
CA VAL A 72 -2.79 -2.72 -10.79
C VAL A 72 -1.61 -3.68 -10.94
N ILE A 73 -0.39 -3.21 -10.72
CA ILE A 73 0.83 -4.02 -10.85
C ILE A 73 0.83 -5.15 -9.83
N ASN A 74 0.52 -4.87 -8.56
CA ASN A 74 0.51 -5.89 -7.53
C ASN A 74 -0.60 -6.93 -7.71
N THR A 75 -1.76 -6.53 -8.23
CA THR A 75 -2.81 -7.48 -8.58
C THR A 75 -2.32 -8.44 -9.65
N TRP A 76 -1.65 -7.93 -10.69
CA TRP A 76 -1.08 -8.77 -11.73
C TRP A 76 -0.03 -9.76 -11.17
N ILE A 77 0.89 -9.28 -10.33
CA ILE A 77 1.92 -10.11 -9.69
C ILE A 77 1.30 -11.14 -8.75
N ALA A 78 0.23 -10.80 -8.03
CA ALA A 78 -0.47 -11.73 -7.17
C ALA A 78 -1.10 -12.90 -7.94
N PHE A 79 -1.54 -12.68 -9.19
CA PHE A 79 -2.13 -13.74 -10.03
C PHE A 79 -1.10 -14.53 -10.85
N MET A 80 -0.08 -13.86 -11.38
CA MET A 80 0.89 -14.47 -12.32
C MET A 80 2.22 -14.84 -11.67
N GLY A 81 2.47 -14.39 -10.43
CA GLY A 81 3.78 -14.47 -9.77
C GLY A 81 4.74 -13.36 -10.23
N MET A 82 5.88 -13.26 -9.54
CA MET A 82 6.93 -12.29 -9.89
C MET A 82 7.71 -12.76 -11.12
N GLY A 83 7.25 -12.36 -12.31
CA GLY A 83 7.96 -12.57 -13.59
C GLY A 83 8.99 -11.50 -13.94
N VAL A 84 9.37 -10.62 -13.00
CA VAL A 84 10.13 -9.39 -13.29
C VAL A 84 11.52 -9.43 -12.64
N ARG A 85 12.56 -9.22 -13.46
CA ARG A 85 13.98 -9.26 -13.06
C ARG A 85 14.34 -8.26 -11.94
N ASN A 86 13.60 -7.16 -11.81
CA ASN A 86 13.81 -6.11 -10.79
C ASN A 86 12.66 -6.03 -9.77
N GLY A 87 12.05 -7.16 -9.40
CA GLY A 87 10.93 -7.21 -8.43
C GLY A 87 11.24 -6.56 -7.07
N TRP A 88 12.52 -6.46 -6.69
CA TRP A 88 12.95 -5.75 -5.47
C TRP A 88 12.52 -4.27 -5.44
N ILE A 89 12.41 -3.61 -6.60
CA ILE A 89 11.95 -2.22 -6.70
C ILE A 89 10.47 -2.12 -6.35
N ASP A 90 9.67 -3.09 -6.78
CA ASP A 90 8.23 -3.14 -6.49
C ASP A 90 7.99 -3.24 -4.98
N HIS A 91 8.81 -4.03 -4.27
CA HIS A 91 8.77 -4.11 -2.83
C HIS A 91 9.12 -2.81 -2.11
N ILE A 92 10.07 -2.02 -2.62
CA ILE A 92 10.38 -0.70 -2.06
C ILE A 92 9.16 0.23 -2.21
N PHE A 93 8.53 0.24 -3.37
CA PHE A 93 7.34 1.05 -3.60
C PHE A 93 6.15 0.57 -2.78
N LEU A 94 6.00 -0.73 -2.57
CA LEU A 94 5.01 -1.32 -1.67
C LEU A 94 5.21 -0.89 -0.22
N ALA A 95 6.45 -0.89 0.27
CA ALA A 95 6.78 -0.39 1.60
C ALA A 95 6.46 1.11 1.73
N LEU A 96 6.78 1.90 0.71
CA LEU A 96 6.44 3.33 0.66
C LEU A 96 4.92 3.56 0.63
N ALA A 97 4.18 2.73 -0.10
CA ALA A 97 2.73 2.77 -0.16
C ALA A 97 2.10 2.43 1.20
N ALA A 98 2.57 1.39 1.88
CA ALA A 98 2.15 1.04 3.24
C ALA A 98 2.48 2.15 4.26
N ALA A 99 3.65 2.80 4.15
CA ALA A 99 3.98 3.95 4.98
C ALA A 99 3.05 5.15 4.70
N SER A 100 2.65 5.35 3.44
CA SER A 100 1.70 6.40 3.06
C SER A 100 0.31 6.15 3.65
N VAL A 101 -0.11 4.88 3.80
CA VAL A 101 -1.33 4.49 4.52
C VAL A 101 -1.25 4.91 5.98
N GLU A 102 -0.16 4.59 6.66
CA GLU A 102 0.02 4.97 8.07
C GLU A 102 -0.01 6.48 8.25
N VAL A 103 0.78 7.22 7.46
CA VAL A 103 0.83 8.68 7.51
C VAL A 103 -0.56 9.25 7.25
N TYR A 104 -1.25 8.81 6.20
CA TYR A 104 -2.58 9.32 5.88
C TYR A 104 -3.58 9.11 7.03
N PHE A 105 -3.65 7.91 7.60
CA PHE A 105 -4.65 7.60 8.63
C PHE A 105 -4.27 8.07 10.04
N LEU A 106 -2.97 8.22 10.35
CA LEU A 106 -2.50 8.79 11.62
C LEU A 106 -2.64 10.31 11.66
N PHE A 107 -2.40 10.99 10.53
CA PHE A 107 -2.49 12.44 10.43
C PHE A 107 -3.84 12.94 9.92
N ARG A 108 -4.77 12.05 9.56
CA ARG A 108 -6.14 12.43 9.28
C ARG A 108 -6.74 13.02 10.58
N PRO A 109 -7.15 14.30 10.59
CA PRO A 109 -7.86 14.84 11.74
C PRO A 109 -9.09 13.96 11.97
N ALA A 110 -9.30 13.53 13.23
CA ALA A 110 -10.52 12.84 13.61
C ALA A 110 -11.67 13.67 13.05
N SER A 111 -12.52 13.06 12.21
CA SER A 111 -13.80 13.65 11.88
C SER A 111 -14.41 14.04 13.21
N GLU A 112 -14.61 15.34 13.43
CA GLU A 112 -15.39 15.80 14.58
C GLU A 112 -16.65 14.93 14.62
N PRO A 113 -16.99 14.36 15.80
CA PRO A 113 -18.20 13.57 15.90
C PRO A 113 -19.33 14.42 15.35
N GLU A 114 -20.10 13.88 14.39
CA GLU A 114 -21.34 14.49 13.94
C GLU A 114 -22.12 14.88 15.20
N THR A 115 -22.13 16.17 15.51
CA THR A 115 -22.89 16.70 16.61
C THR A 115 -24.36 16.60 16.24
N ALA A 116 -25.01 15.63 16.89
CA ALA A 116 -26.43 15.56 17.27
C ALA A 116 -27.50 15.52 16.17
#